data_AF-A0A0F8F945-F1
#
_entry.id   AF-A0A0F8F945-F1
#
_cell.length_a   1.000
_cell.length_b   1.000
_cell.length_c   1.000
_cell.angle_alpha   90.00
_cell.angle_beta   90.00
_cell.angle_gamma   90.00
#
_symmetry.space_group_name_H-M   'P 1'
#
loop_
_entity.id
_entity.type
_entity.pdbx_description
1 polymer ?
#
loop_
_entity_poly.entity_id
_entity_poly.type
_entity_poly.pdbx_seq_one_letter_code
_entity_poly.pdbx_strand_id
1 'polypeptide(L)'
;MSEKHPEECPEECQEQETHVCGGCCCGAGGKEEPETREKESGKFESEESGSEEFELEEPEVAVPGEGEGENQEKITVTTSMDLQGTHFLYTQATEKSLKTLDYDYKRCNGCGICVEICPTKALELGPMHEIATGLDAPPVMMDLDKCTFCRMCANLCPVHAISFEAVGEVPDAKQYPKYDTYVNINEKCLPCLLCEGACPQDAIDVEFTFPKKEEIAPFKEGVEGEIEIDTEKCNFCGICARFCEAFLLLEREPTPENPVPFEQILVDTDKCDYCVLCQDICPEEAIKVKGERPCEAPKVEGKVKVDELKCTQCARCQAVCPYEAVDLQKPMEGKLSLIELNLKECDPQGCRGCFNVCPSELWYVPTDPEDPRKIAFAEDFCMYCGACVKACHLAAIKVERSDVHHTEIPDTPWATQWRDAIDSLKTGVRKGVDRAVFRETETLKAQKFMGIEFPCTDEETLAAVQAKIDSLMPVLKSAKVRKLWETDSPENASAAVKKKMES
;
A
#
# COMPACT_ATOMS: atom_id res chain seq x y z
N MET A 1 -55.70 8.87 32.17
CA MET A 1 -56.31 7.93 31.20
C MET A 1 -55.14 7.22 30.54
N SER A 2 -54.54 6.27 31.25
CA SER A 2 -54.84 4.81 31.25
C SER A 2 -53.97 4.14 30.19
N GLU A 3 -53.20 3.07 30.39
CA GLU A 3 -52.79 2.17 31.50
C GLU A 3 -51.64 1.32 30.92
N LYS A 4 -50.46 1.22 31.58
CA LYS A 4 -49.84 0.02 32.17
C LYS A 4 -49.88 -1.33 31.40
N HIS A 5 -48.70 -1.78 30.92
CA HIS A 5 -47.94 -3.05 31.20
C HIS A 5 -48.64 -4.44 31.16
N PRO A 6 -47.90 -5.59 31.23
CA PRO A 6 -47.00 -6.28 30.28
C PRO A 6 -47.40 -7.80 30.17
N GLU A 7 -46.62 -8.71 29.55
CA GLU A 7 -46.66 -10.18 29.78
C GLU A 7 -45.54 -10.84 28.92
N GLU A 8 -44.43 -11.31 29.48
CA GLU A 8 -44.16 -12.59 30.18
C GLU A 8 -43.83 -13.79 29.24
N CYS A 9 -42.61 -14.31 29.40
CA CYS A 9 -42.17 -15.62 28.89
C CYS A 9 -42.72 -16.74 29.79
N PRO A 10 -43.08 -17.91 29.23
CA PRO A 10 -43.21 -19.12 30.02
C PRO A 10 -41.93 -19.97 29.99
N GLU A 11 -41.41 -20.28 31.18
CA GLU A 11 -40.58 -21.45 31.46
C GLU A 11 -41.47 -22.70 31.54
N GLU A 12 -41.08 -23.80 30.89
CA GLU A 12 -41.12 -25.17 31.46
C GLU A 12 -40.43 -26.16 30.50
N CYS A 13 -39.33 -26.75 30.98
CA CYS A 13 -38.63 -27.89 30.36
C CYS A 13 -39.33 -29.20 30.74
N GLN A 14 -39.53 -30.12 29.80
CA GLN A 14 -39.48 -31.57 30.06
C GLN A 14 -38.84 -32.33 28.87
N GLU A 15 -37.63 -32.82 29.14
CA GLU A 15 -37.09 -34.15 28.84
C GLU A 15 -37.35 -34.79 27.45
N GLN A 16 -36.30 -34.92 26.63
CA GLN A 16 -35.64 -36.22 26.42
C GLN A 16 -34.38 -36.11 25.54
N GLU A 17 -33.28 -36.58 26.15
CA GLU A 17 -32.06 -37.18 25.60
C GLU A 17 -32.25 -37.87 24.23
N THR A 18 -31.32 -37.97 23.28
CA THR A 18 -29.88 -37.68 23.17
C THR A 18 -29.56 -37.80 21.68
N HIS A 19 -28.68 -36.95 21.14
CA HIS A 19 -27.57 -37.46 20.35
C HIS A 19 -26.43 -36.44 20.35
N VAL A 20 -25.33 -36.88 20.96
CA VAL A 20 -24.06 -36.19 21.13
C VAL A 20 -23.24 -36.27 19.85
N CYS A 21 -22.39 -35.24 19.71
CA CYS A 21 -21.11 -35.17 19.00
C CYS A 21 -21.20 -34.38 17.69
N GLY A 22 -20.55 -33.23 17.54
CA GLY A 22 -19.49 -32.61 18.34
C GLY A 22 -18.54 -31.92 17.35
N GLY A 23 -18.01 -30.74 17.60
CA GLY A 23 -18.10 -29.89 18.76
C GLY A 23 -17.19 -28.72 18.44
N CYS A 24 -17.81 -27.57 18.19
CA CYS A 24 -17.20 -26.27 18.37
C CYS A 24 -17.17 -26.03 19.89
N CYS A 25 -16.03 -25.63 20.45
CA CYS A 25 -15.94 -25.22 21.85
C CYS A 25 -15.09 -23.96 21.96
N CYS A 26 -15.78 -22.83 21.96
CA CYS A 26 -15.40 -21.67 22.74
C CYS A 26 -15.53 -22.04 24.23
N GLY A 27 -14.60 -21.62 25.07
CA GLY A 27 -14.68 -21.82 26.52
C GLY A 27 -13.80 -20.83 27.27
N ALA A 28 -14.44 -20.00 28.08
CA ALA A 28 -13.93 -18.87 28.84
C ALA A 28 -12.84 -19.19 29.89
N GLY A 29 -11.95 -18.21 30.09
CA GLY A 29 -11.77 -17.52 31.37
C GLY A 29 -10.94 -18.20 32.46
N GLY A 30 -9.68 -17.80 32.57
CA GLY A 30 -8.86 -17.91 33.79
C GLY A 30 -8.04 -16.63 33.97
N LYS A 31 -8.22 -15.95 35.10
CA LYS A 31 -7.49 -14.75 35.50
C LYS A 31 -6.03 -15.08 35.77
N GLU A 32 -5.11 -14.32 35.20
CA GLU A 32 -3.76 -14.07 35.71
C GLU A 32 -3.28 -12.73 35.13
N GLU A 33 -3.01 -11.75 35.99
CA GLU A 33 -2.28 -10.53 35.62
C GLU A 33 -0.82 -10.90 35.33
N PRO A 34 -0.16 -10.25 34.36
CA PRO A 34 1.28 -10.10 34.44
C PRO A 34 1.69 -8.63 34.41
N GLU A 35 2.26 -8.28 35.55
CA GLU A 35 3.44 -7.45 35.78
C GLU A 35 4.18 -6.91 34.54
N THR A 36 4.47 -5.62 34.66
CA THR A 36 5.56 -4.85 34.05
C THR A 36 6.75 -5.69 33.60
N ARG A 37 7.15 -5.59 32.33
CA ARG A 37 8.46 -6.05 31.87
C ARG A 37 9.36 -4.86 31.58
N GLU A 38 10.26 -4.65 32.53
CA GLU A 38 11.41 -3.76 32.46
C GLU A 38 12.32 -4.11 31.28
N LYS A 39 12.95 -3.06 30.73
CA LYS A 39 14.11 -3.17 29.85
C LYS A 39 15.29 -3.67 30.68
N GLU A 40 15.73 -4.90 30.45
CA GLU A 40 17.05 -5.34 30.91
C GLU A 40 18.01 -5.46 29.74
N SER A 41 19.07 -4.68 29.88
CA SER A 41 20.29 -4.64 29.09
C SER A 41 21.17 -5.84 29.43
N GLY A 42 21.29 -6.78 28.50
CA GLY A 42 22.31 -7.84 28.54
C GLY A 42 23.54 -7.42 27.76
N LYS A 43 24.60 -7.00 28.46
CA LYS A 43 25.97 -6.99 27.93
C LYS A 43 26.36 -8.41 27.51
N PHE A 44 26.81 -8.60 26.28
CA PHE A 44 27.63 -9.75 25.92
C PHE A 44 29.00 -9.23 25.46
N GLU A 45 30.02 -9.63 26.19
CA GLU A 45 31.41 -9.25 26.00
C GLU A 45 31.97 -9.91 24.75
N SER A 46 32.85 -9.17 24.09
CA SER A 46 33.64 -9.55 22.92
C SER A 46 34.66 -10.63 23.26
N GLU A 47 34.68 -11.73 22.51
CA GLU A 47 35.88 -12.56 22.35
C GLU A 47 36.29 -12.56 20.87
N GLU A 48 37.52 -12.11 20.63
CA GLU A 48 38.24 -12.21 19.36
C GLU A 48 38.62 -13.66 19.06
N SER A 49 38.32 -14.13 17.85
CA SER A 49 39.14 -15.10 17.13
C SER A 49 38.63 -15.14 15.69
N GLY A 50 39.41 -14.69 14.71
CA GLY A 50 40.36 -15.58 14.04
C GLY A 50 39.95 -15.65 12.57
N SER A 51 40.67 -14.91 11.73
CA SER A 51 40.53 -14.92 10.27
C SER A 51 40.86 -16.30 9.72
N GLU A 52 39.89 -16.98 9.12
CA GLU A 52 40.14 -18.08 8.18
C GLU A 52 39.69 -17.62 6.78
N GLU A 53 40.67 -17.34 5.93
CA GLU A 53 40.49 -17.12 4.49
C GLU A 53 39.96 -18.43 3.89
N PHE A 54 38.72 -18.40 3.39
CA PHE A 54 38.14 -19.51 2.64
C PHE A 54 38.49 -19.34 1.16
N GLU A 55 39.59 -19.94 0.74
CA GLU A 55 39.99 -20.05 -0.67
C GLU A 55 38.91 -20.85 -1.44
N LEU A 56 38.18 -20.17 -2.31
CA LEU A 56 37.30 -20.80 -3.29
C LEU A 56 38.13 -21.26 -4.48
N GLU A 57 38.27 -22.57 -4.66
CA GLU A 57 38.87 -23.18 -5.85
C GLU A 57 38.11 -22.77 -7.12
N GLU A 58 38.83 -22.20 -8.09
CA GLU A 58 38.33 -21.90 -9.44
C GLU A 58 38.11 -23.22 -10.21
N PRO A 59 36.96 -23.43 -10.90
CA PRO A 59 36.81 -24.60 -11.75
C PRO A 59 37.56 -24.41 -13.07
N GLU A 60 38.45 -25.35 -13.39
CA GLU A 60 39.18 -25.41 -14.67
C GLU A 60 38.22 -25.48 -15.87
N VAL A 61 38.31 -24.48 -16.75
CA VAL A 61 37.52 -24.37 -17.99
C VAL A 61 38.18 -25.20 -19.09
N ALA A 62 37.52 -26.27 -19.52
CA ALA A 62 37.91 -27.04 -20.70
C ALA A 62 37.58 -26.26 -21.99
N VAL A 63 38.58 -26.05 -22.85
CA VAL A 63 38.43 -25.39 -24.16
C VAL A 63 38.11 -26.42 -25.25
N PRO A 64 36.97 -26.33 -25.98
CA PRO A 64 36.80 -27.04 -27.23
C PRO A 64 37.20 -26.15 -28.41
N GLY A 65 37.90 -26.76 -29.37
CA GLY A 65 38.47 -26.10 -30.55
C GLY A 65 37.46 -25.55 -31.54
N GLU A 66 37.97 -24.60 -32.33
CA GLU A 66 37.31 -23.80 -33.34
C GLU A 66 36.60 -24.64 -34.41
N GLY A 67 35.34 -24.33 -34.66
CA GLY A 67 34.55 -24.76 -35.80
C GLY A 67 33.58 -23.65 -36.17
N GLU A 68 33.87 -22.96 -37.28
CA GLU A 68 33.01 -21.94 -37.86
C GLU A 68 31.67 -22.56 -38.29
N GLY A 69 30.61 -22.17 -37.58
CA GLY A 69 29.23 -22.44 -37.92
C GLY A 69 28.38 -21.41 -37.19
N GLU A 70 27.42 -20.80 -37.88
CA GLU A 70 26.48 -19.81 -37.34
C GLU A 70 25.72 -20.41 -36.14
N ASN A 71 26.26 -20.21 -34.94
CA ASN A 71 25.73 -20.76 -33.71
C ASN A 71 24.83 -19.69 -33.09
N GLN A 72 23.52 -19.86 -33.19
CA GLN A 72 22.60 -19.11 -32.33
C GLN A 72 22.89 -19.53 -30.89
N GLU A 73 23.66 -18.73 -30.15
CA GLU A 73 23.92 -18.94 -28.72
C GLU A 73 22.57 -19.11 -28.01
N LYS A 74 22.28 -20.34 -27.57
CA LYS A 74 21.05 -20.65 -26.86
C LYS A 74 21.23 -20.20 -25.41
N ILE A 75 20.89 -18.95 -25.13
CA ILE A 75 20.95 -18.40 -23.77
C ILE A 75 19.90 -19.12 -22.91
N THR A 76 20.35 -19.77 -21.83
CA THR A 76 19.45 -20.34 -20.83
C THR A 76 19.07 -19.25 -19.83
N VAL A 77 17.77 -19.01 -19.67
CA VAL A 77 17.22 -18.06 -18.69
C VAL A 77 16.48 -18.85 -17.62
N THR A 78 16.83 -18.62 -16.36
CA THR A 78 16.12 -19.20 -15.22
C THR A 78 15.51 -18.08 -14.39
N THR A 79 14.28 -18.29 -13.93
CA THR A 79 13.56 -17.36 -13.06
C THR A 79 13.16 -18.06 -11.77
N SER A 80 13.18 -17.33 -10.66
CA SER A 80 12.78 -17.84 -9.35
C SER A 80 12.17 -16.73 -8.49
N MET A 81 11.41 -17.14 -7.48
CA MET A 81 10.81 -16.28 -6.47
C MET A 81 11.13 -16.85 -5.10
N ASP A 82 11.59 -16.00 -4.19
CA ASP A 82 11.74 -16.29 -2.76
C ASP A 82 10.96 -15.25 -1.92
N LEU A 83 10.56 -15.62 -0.71
CA LEU A 83 9.86 -14.74 0.23
C LEU A 83 10.66 -14.63 1.54
N GLN A 84 11.15 -13.43 1.82
CA GLN A 84 11.95 -13.12 3.01
C GLN A 84 11.25 -12.08 3.86
N GLY A 85 10.47 -12.53 4.84
CA GLY A 85 9.64 -11.63 5.65
C GLY A 85 8.59 -10.92 4.80
N THR A 86 8.76 -9.61 4.58
CA THR A 86 7.87 -8.79 3.75
C THR A 86 8.35 -8.61 2.31
N HIS A 87 9.50 -9.19 1.98
CA HIS A 87 10.18 -9.01 0.70
C HIS A 87 9.97 -10.21 -0.22
N PHE A 88 9.38 -9.98 -1.38
CA PHE A 88 9.37 -10.94 -2.49
C PHE A 88 10.59 -10.68 -3.38
N LEU A 89 11.53 -11.62 -3.37
CA LEU A 89 12.74 -11.58 -4.19
C LEU A 89 12.50 -12.34 -5.48
N TYR A 90 12.35 -11.61 -6.58
CA TYR A 90 12.25 -12.17 -7.91
C TYR A 90 13.62 -12.13 -8.58
N THR A 91 14.12 -13.27 -9.03
CA THR A 91 15.45 -13.36 -9.61
C THR A 91 15.38 -13.92 -11.03
N GLN A 92 16.10 -13.28 -11.95
CA GLN A 92 16.40 -13.78 -13.28
C GLN A 92 17.90 -14.01 -13.41
N ALA A 93 18.31 -15.26 -13.63
CA ALA A 93 19.69 -15.65 -13.82
C ALA A 93 19.92 -16.15 -15.25
N THR A 94 21.06 -15.72 -15.79
CA THR A 94 21.64 -16.15 -17.07
C THR A 94 23.13 -16.41 -16.86
N GLU A 95 23.80 -17.03 -17.83
CA GLU A 95 25.25 -17.27 -17.77
C GLU A 95 26.07 -15.97 -17.63
N LYS A 96 25.53 -14.84 -18.09
CA LYS A 96 26.25 -13.55 -18.16
C LYS A 96 25.76 -12.50 -17.14
N SER A 97 24.57 -12.69 -16.55
CA SER A 97 23.97 -11.69 -15.65
C SER A 97 22.99 -12.30 -14.65
N LEU A 98 22.92 -11.67 -13.49
CA LEU A 98 21.94 -11.93 -12.42
C LEU A 98 21.17 -10.63 -12.16
N LYS A 99 19.84 -10.69 -12.22
CA LYS A 99 18.96 -9.55 -11.93
C LYS A 99 18.01 -9.93 -10.80
N THR A 100 17.91 -9.07 -9.80
CA THR A 100 17.05 -9.25 -8.64
C THR A 100 16.12 -8.06 -8.51
N LEU A 101 14.82 -8.34 -8.48
CA LEU A 101 13.75 -7.40 -8.14
C LEU A 101 13.31 -7.73 -6.72
N ASP A 102 13.53 -6.81 -5.79
CA ASP A 102 13.08 -6.95 -4.41
C ASP A 102 11.84 -6.09 -4.20
N TYR A 103 10.73 -6.73 -3.84
CA TYR A 103 9.43 -6.10 -3.62
C TYR A 103 9.01 -6.22 -2.15
N ASP A 104 9.04 -5.10 -1.43
CA ASP A 104 8.46 -4.96 -0.10
C ASP A 104 6.97 -4.65 -0.20
N TYR A 105 6.14 -5.66 0.09
CA TYR A 105 4.71 -5.52 -0.04
C TYR A 105 4.08 -4.68 1.08
N LYS A 106 4.75 -4.51 2.23
CA LYS A 106 4.26 -3.67 3.34
C LYS A 106 4.48 -2.19 3.07
N ARG A 107 5.59 -1.85 2.40
CA ARG A 107 5.86 -0.49 1.90
C ARG A 107 4.98 -0.10 0.71
N CYS A 108 4.43 -1.10 0.00
CA CYS A 108 3.56 -0.87 -1.13
C CYS A 108 2.20 -0.28 -0.70
N ASN A 109 1.84 0.88 -1.25
CA ASN A 109 0.54 1.50 -1.02
C ASN A 109 -0.54 1.09 -2.04
N GLY A 110 -0.22 0.20 -2.98
CA GLY A 110 -1.17 -0.27 -4.00
C GLY A 110 -1.64 0.79 -4.99
N CYS A 111 -0.82 1.80 -5.30
CA CYS A 111 -1.17 2.84 -6.28
C CYS A 111 -1.43 2.31 -7.70
N GLY A 112 -0.87 1.15 -8.05
CA GLY A 112 -1.07 0.51 -9.36
C GLY A 112 -0.27 1.12 -10.52
N ILE A 113 0.62 2.09 -10.26
CA ILE A 113 1.49 2.67 -11.29
C ILE A 113 2.31 1.58 -12.01
N CYS A 114 2.90 0.65 -11.26
CA CYS A 114 3.68 -0.46 -11.82
C CYS A 114 2.85 -1.38 -12.74
N VAL A 115 1.55 -1.55 -12.43
CA VAL A 115 0.59 -2.32 -13.24
C VAL A 115 0.27 -1.57 -14.53
N GLU A 116 0.01 -0.25 -14.44
CA GLU A 116 -0.31 0.61 -15.57
C GLU A 116 0.86 0.71 -16.57
N ILE A 117 2.10 0.78 -16.08
CA ILE A 117 3.30 0.93 -16.91
C ILE A 117 3.94 -0.40 -17.35
N CYS A 118 3.41 -1.56 -16.97
CA CYS A 118 4.04 -2.83 -17.31
C CYS A 118 3.82 -3.17 -18.81
N PRO A 119 4.86 -3.18 -19.66
CA PRO A 119 4.68 -3.41 -21.10
C PRO A 119 4.21 -4.84 -21.41
N THR A 120 4.54 -5.81 -20.56
CA THR A 120 4.16 -7.21 -20.73
C THR A 120 2.92 -7.62 -19.95
N LYS A 121 2.34 -6.71 -19.15
CA LYS A 121 1.23 -6.96 -18.21
C LYS A 121 1.53 -8.14 -17.29
N ALA A 122 2.73 -8.15 -16.72
CA ALA A 122 3.18 -9.12 -15.73
C ALA A 122 2.68 -8.81 -14.31
N LEU A 123 2.14 -7.61 -14.07
CA LEU A 123 1.72 -7.17 -12.75
C LEU A 123 0.20 -7.00 -12.72
N GLU A 124 -0.41 -7.40 -11.60
CA GLU A 124 -1.85 -7.26 -11.34
C GLU A 124 -2.07 -6.72 -9.93
N LEU A 125 -3.15 -5.96 -9.73
CA LEU A 125 -3.53 -5.45 -8.41
C LEU A 125 -4.14 -6.58 -7.56
N GLY A 126 -3.79 -6.60 -6.28
CA GLY A 126 -4.46 -7.40 -5.27
C GLY A 126 -5.85 -6.84 -4.89
N PRO A 127 -6.51 -7.46 -3.90
CA PRO A 127 -7.81 -7.02 -3.38
C PRO A 127 -7.69 -5.70 -2.58
N MET A 128 -7.58 -4.58 -3.31
CA MET A 128 -7.24 -3.27 -2.72
C MET A 128 -8.26 -2.75 -1.70
N HIS A 129 -9.54 -3.11 -1.82
CA HIS A 129 -10.57 -2.66 -0.88
C HIS A 129 -10.40 -3.31 0.49
N GLU A 130 -10.12 -4.61 0.49
CA GLU A 130 -9.86 -5.41 1.68
C GLU A 130 -8.50 -5.04 2.29
N ILE A 131 -7.46 -4.86 1.45
CA ILE A 131 -6.13 -4.45 1.92
C ILE A 131 -6.18 -3.08 2.61
N ALA A 132 -6.86 -2.11 1.98
CA ALA A 132 -7.00 -0.78 2.55
C ALA A 132 -7.79 -0.76 3.86
N THR A 133 -8.59 -1.79 4.14
CA THR A 133 -9.39 -1.93 5.37
C THR A 133 -8.77 -2.88 6.40
N GLY A 134 -7.56 -3.39 6.16
CA GLY A 134 -6.77 -4.13 7.14
C GLY A 134 -6.41 -5.58 6.76
N LEU A 135 -6.75 -6.05 5.56
CA LEU A 135 -6.27 -7.35 5.08
C LEU A 135 -4.76 -7.30 4.84
N ASP A 136 -4.03 -8.20 5.49
CA ASP A 136 -2.60 -8.39 5.23
C ASP A 136 -2.38 -9.24 3.97
N ALA A 137 -2.31 -8.58 2.82
CA ALA A 137 -2.01 -9.21 1.53
C ALA A 137 -1.19 -8.28 0.62
N PRO A 138 -0.41 -8.83 -0.33
CA PRO A 138 0.36 -8.03 -1.27
C PRO A 138 -0.55 -7.17 -2.17
N PRO A 139 -0.37 -5.83 -2.21
CA PRO A 139 -1.15 -4.96 -3.08
C PRO A 139 -0.93 -5.21 -4.58
N VAL A 140 0.21 -5.80 -4.95
CA VAL A 140 0.56 -6.13 -6.33
C VAL A 140 1.11 -7.55 -6.39
N MET A 141 0.68 -8.32 -7.38
CA MET A 141 1.16 -9.66 -7.67
C MET A 141 1.93 -9.66 -9.00
N MET A 142 3.01 -10.43 -9.08
CA MET A 142 3.86 -10.55 -10.28
C MET A 142 3.80 -11.95 -10.88
N ASP A 143 3.50 -12.00 -12.17
CA ASP A 143 3.63 -13.17 -13.04
C ASP A 143 5.05 -13.22 -13.62
N LEU A 144 5.86 -14.12 -13.05
CA LEU A 144 7.26 -14.29 -13.44
C LEU A 144 7.44 -14.76 -14.89
N ASP A 145 6.47 -15.49 -15.46
CA ASP A 145 6.57 -15.99 -16.83
C ASP A 145 6.40 -14.85 -17.85
N LYS A 146 5.73 -13.76 -17.45
CA LYS A 146 5.55 -12.55 -18.27
C LYS A 146 6.60 -11.47 -17.96
N CYS A 147 7.26 -11.53 -16.81
CA CYS A 147 8.19 -10.49 -16.38
C CYS A 147 9.48 -10.52 -17.20
N THR A 148 9.87 -9.37 -17.75
CA THR A 148 11.09 -9.22 -18.55
C THR A 148 12.24 -8.56 -17.80
N PHE A 149 12.07 -8.28 -16.51
CA PHE A 149 13.06 -7.59 -15.69
C PHE A 149 13.52 -6.25 -16.31
N CYS A 150 12.58 -5.51 -16.91
CA CYS A 150 12.84 -4.24 -17.61
C CYS A 150 13.03 -3.03 -16.69
N ARG A 151 12.91 -3.20 -15.37
CA ARG A 151 13.13 -2.19 -14.31
C ARG A 151 12.14 -1.01 -14.27
N MET A 152 11.17 -0.89 -15.20
CA MET A 152 10.16 0.19 -15.18
C MET A 152 9.39 0.30 -13.86
N CYS A 153 8.97 -0.84 -13.28
CA CYS A 153 8.23 -0.86 -12.02
C CYS A 153 9.05 -0.38 -10.83
N ALA A 154 10.36 -0.63 -10.80
CA ALA A 154 11.25 -0.20 -9.73
C ALA A 154 11.56 1.31 -9.83
N ASN A 155 11.89 1.79 -11.03
CA ASN A 155 12.30 3.18 -11.25
C ASN A 155 11.13 4.19 -11.19
N LEU A 156 9.90 3.73 -11.44
CA LEU A 156 8.69 4.54 -11.38
C LEU A 156 7.80 4.12 -10.19
N CYS A 157 8.38 3.56 -9.13
CA CYS A 157 7.67 3.33 -7.88
C CYS A 157 7.77 4.57 -6.98
N PRO A 158 6.68 5.34 -6.76
CA PRO A 158 6.73 6.56 -5.97
C PRO A 158 7.00 6.35 -4.48
N VAL A 159 6.78 5.13 -3.98
CA VAL A 159 6.97 4.78 -2.57
C VAL A 159 8.18 3.89 -2.35
N HIS A 160 9.01 3.66 -3.38
CA HIS A 160 10.21 2.83 -3.31
C HIS A 160 9.97 1.41 -2.75
N ALA A 161 8.78 0.84 -3.01
CA ALA A 161 8.44 -0.52 -2.59
C ALA A 161 9.08 -1.61 -3.46
N ILE A 162 9.60 -1.26 -4.64
CA ILE A 162 10.28 -2.19 -5.55
C ILE A 162 11.69 -1.64 -5.81
N SER A 163 12.72 -2.38 -5.43
CA SER A 163 14.11 -2.10 -5.77
C SER A 163 14.61 -3.06 -6.85
N PHE A 164 15.69 -2.69 -7.54
CA PHE A 164 16.26 -3.48 -8.62
C PHE A 164 17.77 -3.47 -8.54
N GLU A 165 18.34 -4.66 -8.43
CA GLU A 165 19.77 -4.90 -8.43
C GLU A 165 20.14 -5.80 -9.60
N ALA A 166 21.31 -5.56 -10.19
CA ALA A 166 21.81 -6.40 -11.25
C ALA A 166 23.33 -6.48 -11.24
N VAL A 167 23.84 -7.67 -11.51
CA VAL A 167 25.27 -8.02 -11.52
C VAL A 167 25.60 -8.72 -12.83
N GLY A 168 26.81 -8.50 -13.36
CA GLY A 168 27.29 -9.08 -14.62
C GLY A 168 27.13 -8.14 -15.81
N GLU A 169 26.94 -8.71 -17.01
CA GLU A 169 26.75 -7.95 -18.25
C GLU A 169 25.34 -7.33 -18.32
N VAL A 170 25.18 -6.17 -17.68
CA VAL A 170 23.94 -5.40 -17.72
C VAL A 170 24.19 -3.95 -18.17
N PRO A 171 23.21 -3.31 -18.83
CA PRO A 171 23.32 -1.89 -19.19
C PRO A 171 23.55 -1.01 -17.95
N ASP A 172 24.31 0.07 -18.14
CA ASP A 172 24.56 1.06 -17.08
C ASP A 172 23.25 1.59 -16.50
N ALA A 173 23.20 1.79 -15.18
CA ALA A 173 22.00 2.24 -14.48
C ALA A 173 21.44 3.58 -15.04
N LYS A 174 22.30 4.46 -15.57
CA LYS A 174 21.92 5.73 -16.21
C LYS A 174 21.11 5.53 -17.49
N GLN A 175 21.12 4.33 -18.07
CA GLN A 175 20.30 4.01 -19.23
C GLN A 175 18.82 3.80 -18.90
N TYR A 176 18.47 3.72 -17.61
CA TYR A 176 17.10 3.49 -17.15
C TYR A 176 16.52 4.79 -16.59
N PRO A 177 15.52 5.39 -17.25
CA PRO A 177 14.81 6.54 -16.74
C PRO A 177 14.23 6.27 -15.35
N LYS A 178 14.28 7.26 -14.46
CA LYS A 178 13.66 7.25 -13.14
C LYS A 178 12.96 8.57 -12.89
N TYR A 179 12.16 8.66 -11.83
CA TYR A 179 11.65 9.94 -11.39
C TYR A 179 12.81 10.92 -11.14
N ASP A 180 12.64 12.14 -11.63
CA ASP A 180 13.53 13.26 -11.33
C ASP A 180 12.93 13.98 -10.12
N THR A 181 13.25 13.49 -8.93
CA THR A 181 12.76 14.03 -7.66
C THR A 181 13.94 14.38 -6.76
N TYR A 182 13.74 15.39 -5.92
CA TYR A 182 14.72 15.75 -4.90
C TYR A 182 14.03 16.45 -3.73
N VAL A 183 14.68 16.36 -2.57
CA VAL A 183 14.40 17.20 -1.39
C VAL A 183 15.76 17.65 -0.88
N ASN A 184 16.11 18.89 -1.18
CA ASN A 184 17.39 19.48 -0.83
C ASN A 184 17.20 20.56 0.23
N ILE A 185 18.10 20.57 1.21
CA ILE A 185 18.12 21.58 2.26
C ILE A 185 19.16 22.63 1.87
N ASN A 186 18.71 23.87 1.67
CA ASN A 186 19.58 24.96 1.24
C ASN A 186 20.20 25.72 2.43
N GLU A 187 21.05 26.70 2.12
CA GLU A 187 21.83 27.46 3.09
C GLU A 187 20.99 28.32 4.06
N LYS A 188 19.69 28.54 3.77
CA LYS A 188 18.80 29.26 4.70
C LYS A 188 18.40 28.42 5.92
N CYS A 189 18.71 27.12 5.91
CA CYS A 189 18.34 26.23 7.00
C CYS A 189 19.03 26.64 8.30
N LEU A 190 18.22 27.01 9.30
CA LEU A 190 18.61 26.93 10.68
C LEU A 190 18.11 25.58 11.24
N PRO A 191 19.00 24.65 11.61
CA PRO A 191 18.60 23.32 12.06
C PRO A 191 17.62 23.36 13.23
N CYS A 192 16.47 22.69 13.05
CA CYS A 192 15.38 22.61 14.02
C CYS A 192 14.66 21.27 13.89
N LEU A 193 13.73 20.95 14.79
CA LEU A 193 13.04 19.66 14.84
C LEU A 193 11.75 19.56 14.02
N LEU A 194 11.36 20.65 13.34
CA LEU A 194 10.05 20.72 12.70
C LEU A 194 9.89 19.75 11.54
N CYS A 195 10.88 19.67 10.65
CA CYS A 195 10.80 18.80 9.46
C CYS A 195 10.93 17.31 9.80
N GLU A 196 11.74 16.96 10.81
CA GLU A 196 11.86 15.61 11.35
C GLU A 196 10.51 15.14 11.92
N GLY A 197 9.93 15.89 12.86
CA GLY A 197 8.66 15.50 13.49
C GLY A 197 7.45 15.56 12.55
N ALA A 198 7.49 16.36 11.48
CA ALA A 198 6.40 16.47 10.52
C ALA A 198 6.43 15.40 9.41
N CYS A 199 7.50 14.61 9.31
CA CYS A 199 7.69 13.66 8.21
C CYS A 199 6.86 12.38 8.44
N PRO A 200 5.85 12.07 7.61
CA PRO A 200 5.02 10.88 7.79
C PRO A 200 5.74 9.57 7.40
N GLN A 201 6.99 9.67 6.95
CA GLN A 201 7.79 8.54 6.45
C GLN A 201 9.09 8.35 7.24
N ASP A 202 9.30 9.13 8.31
CA ASP A 202 10.54 9.12 9.11
C ASP A 202 11.80 9.15 8.22
N ALA A 203 11.77 10.02 7.22
CA ALA A 203 12.78 10.12 6.17
C ALA A 203 13.77 11.26 6.41
N ILE A 204 13.64 12.02 7.50
CA ILE A 204 14.44 13.21 7.78
C ILE A 204 15.08 13.06 9.15
N ASP A 205 16.39 13.13 9.21
CA ASP A 205 17.18 13.11 10.44
C ASP A 205 17.86 14.47 10.64
N VAL A 206 17.72 15.05 11.84
CA VAL A 206 18.35 16.34 12.20
C VAL A 206 19.44 16.12 13.24
N GLU A 207 20.69 16.36 12.85
CA GLU A 207 21.86 16.27 13.71
C GLU A 207 22.29 17.66 14.18
N PHE A 208 22.34 17.88 15.50
CA PHE A 208 22.87 19.11 16.08
C PHE A 208 24.36 18.94 16.40
N THR A 209 25.17 19.94 16.07
CA THR A 209 26.62 19.93 16.33
C THR A 209 27.03 20.87 17.45
N PHE A 210 26.11 21.66 18.01
CA PHE A 210 26.37 22.51 19.16
C PHE A 210 26.38 21.72 20.47
N PRO A 211 27.19 22.13 21.47
CA PRO A 211 27.25 21.45 22.77
C PRO A 211 25.98 21.68 23.59
N LYS A 212 25.62 20.71 24.43
CA LYS A 212 24.54 20.89 25.40
C LYS A 212 24.90 21.92 26.48
N LYS A 213 23.88 22.45 27.15
CA LYS A 213 24.03 23.42 28.23
C LYS A 213 25.01 22.91 29.30
N GLU A 214 24.88 21.66 29.73
CA GLU A 214 25.64 21.08 30.85
C GLU A 214 27.15 21.01 30.55
N GLU A 215 27.53 20.93 29.27
CA GLU A 215 28.92 20.90 28.82
C GLU A 215 29.60 22.27 28.90
N ILE A 216 28.83 23.37 28.78
CA ILE A 216 29.34 24.74 28.75
C ILE A 216 29.10 25.50 30.06
N ALA A 217 28.00 25.19 30.75
CA ALA A 217 27.55 25.85 31.97
C ALA A 217 26.92 24.81 32.90
N PRO A 218 27.68 24.30 33.89
CA PRO A 218 27.17 23.37 34.88
C PRO A 218 25.99 23.97 35.67
N PHE A 219 25.04 23.11 36.00
CA PHE A 219 23.85 23.49 36.75
C PHE A 219 24.19 24.10 38.13
N LYS A 220 23.51 25.20 38.49
CA LYS A 220 23.65 25.85 39.79
C LYS A 220 22.35 25.71 40.60
N GLU A 221 22.44 25.02 41.73
CA GLU A 221 21.32 24.87 42.67
C GLU A 221 21.04 26.16 43.46
N GLY A 222 19.76 26.40 43.76
CA GLY A 222 19.34 27.48 44.67
C GLY A 222 19.35 28.90 44.08
N VAL A 223 19.38 29.02 42.75
CA VAL A 223 19.29 30.31 42.06
C VAL A 223 17.81 30.69 41.89
N GLU A 224 17.44 31.88 42.34
CA GLU A 224 16.11 32.45 42.10
C GLU A 224 16.11 33.25 40.80
N GLY A 225 15.09 33.03 39.98
CA GLY A 225 14.89 33.76 38.73
C GLY A 225 13.47 33.60 38.19
N GLU A 226 13.22 34.24 37.05
CA GLU A 226 11.93 34.14 36.34
C GLU A 226 12.22 33.83 34.87
N ILE A 227 11.41 32.95 34.28
CA ILE A 227 11.43 32.61 32.86
C ILE A 227 10.03 32.79 32.28
N GLU A 228 9.96 33.45 31.13
CA GLU A 228 8.73 33.67 30.38
C GLU A 228 8.97 33.32 28.90
N ILE A 229 8.00 32.64 28.29
CA ILE A 229 8.04 32.25 26.88
C ILE A 229 6.85 32.90 26.17
N ASP A 230 7.14 33.69 25.15
CA ASP A 230 6.16 34.28 24.25
C ASP A 230 5.72 33.24 23.21
N THR A 231 4.51 32.70 23.39
CA THR A 231 3.95 31.67 22.52
C THR A 231 3.55 32.20 21.14
N GLU A 232 3.41 33.51 20.96
CA GLU A 232 3.09 34.10 19.64
C GLU A 232 4.33 34.18 18.75
N LYS A 233 5.51 34.35 19.35
CA LYS A 233 6.80 34.34 18.63
C LYS A 233 7.40 32.95 18.48
N CYS A 234 7.12 32.05 19.42
CA CYS A 234 7.68 30.71 19.39
C CYS A 234 7.13 29.91 18.20
N ASN A 235 8.02 29.49 17.29
CA ASN A 235 7.69 28.60 16.18
C ASN A 235 7.86 27.10 16.51
N PHE A 236 8.13 26.77 17.78
CA PHE A 236 8.40 25.41 18.25
C PHE A 236 9.56 24.70 17.53
N CYS A 237 10.60 25.43 17.13
CA CYS A 237 11.80 24.86 16.51
C CYS A 237 12.51 23.77 17.34
N GLY A 238 12.30 23.73 18.66
CA GLY A 238 12.85 22.71 19.56
C GLY A 238 14.36 22.84 19.87
N ILE A 239 15.02 23.91 19.41
CA ILE A 239 16.44 24.16 19.67
C ILE A 239 16.72 24.24 21.19
N CYS A 240 15.89 24.96 21.94
CA CYS A 240 16.02 25.09 23.38
C CYS A 240 15.83 23.76 24.12
N ALA A 241 14.92 22.89 23.66
CA ALA A 241 14.72 21.54 24.20
C ALA A 241 15.89 20.59 23.91
N ARG A 242 16.56 20.75 22.76
CA ARG A 242 17.79 20.00 22.46
C ARG A 242 19.00 20.53 23.23
N PHE A 243 19.03 21.82 23.51
CA PHE A 243 20.13 22.50 24.19
C PHE A 243 20.11 22.32 25.71
N CYS A 244 18.95 22.39 26.36
CA CYS A 244 18.82 22.43 27.82
C CYS A 244 17.72 21.47 28.31
N GLU A 245 18.07 20.58 29.25
CA GLU A 245 17.17 19.55 29.78
C GLU A 245 15.99 20.09 30.59
N ALA A 246 16.01 21.37 30.96
CA ALA A 246 14.88 22.03 31.61
C ALA A 246 13.69 22.22 30.67
N PHE A 247 13.92 22.25 29.35
CA PHE A 247 12.85 22.43 28.39
C PHE A 247 12.24 21.09 27.99
N LEU A 248 10.92 21.01 28.08
CA LEU A 248 10.13 19.88 27.60
C LEU A 248 9.27 20.36 26.42
N LEU A 249 9.48 19.75 25.27
CA LEU A 249 8.68 20.01 24.08
C LEU A 249 7.60 18.94 23.98
N LEU A 250 6.34 19.35 24.04
CA LEU A 250 5.21 18.42 23.94
C LEU A 250 4.90 18.14 22.47
N GLU A 251 5.11 16.88 22.09
CA GLU A 251 4.78 16.32 20.79
C GLU A 251 3.27 16.12 20.64
N ARG A 252 2.80 16.27 19.40
CA ARG A 252 1.45 15.92 18.96
C ARG A 252 1.51 15.30 17.58
N GLU A 253 0.46 14.59 17.21
CA GLU A 253 0.35 14.03 15.85
C GLU A 253 0.11 15.16 14.82
N PRO A 254 0.97 15.31 13.79
CA PRO A 254 0.76 16.25 12.70
C PRO A 254 -0.52 15.93 11.92
N THR A 255 -1.35 16.92 11.67
CA THR A 255 -2.53 16.75 10.80
C THR A 255 -2.27 17.36 9.42
N PRO A 256 -3.11 17.08 8.41
CA PRO A 256 -3.04 17.78 7.13
C PRO A 256 -3.30 19.29 7.26
N GLU A 257 -4.18 19.68 8.18
CA GLU A 257 -4.53 21.10 8.41
C GLU A 257 -3.45 21.81 9.23
N ASN A 258 -2.76 21.09 10.10
CA ASN A 258 -1.67 21.61 10.90
C ASN A 258 -0.49 20.61 10.96
N PRO A 259 0.48 20.73 10.04
CA PRO A 259 1.60 19.79 9.96
C PRO A 259 2.67 20.02 11.04
N VAL A 260 2.53 21.01 11.92
CA VAL A 260 3.51 21.28 12.99
C VAL A 260 3.43 20.19 14.06
N PRO A 261 4.54 19.50 14.38
CA PRO A 261 4.55 18.30 15.24
C PRO A 261 4.55 18.60 16.75
N PHE A 262 4.58 19.86 17.15
CA PHE A 262 4.65 20.27 18.55
C PHE A 262 3.47 21.18 18.91
N GLU A 263 2.96 21.03 20.13
CA GLU A 263 1.81 21.80 20.63
C GLU A 263 2.24 22.90 21.60
N GLN A 264 3.14 22.56 22.52
CA GLN A 264 3.50 23.42 23.62
C GLN A 264 4.95 23.18 24.05
N ILE A 265 5.56 24.22 24.60
CA ILE A 265 6.85 24.14 25.29
C ILE A 265 6.65 24.44 26.77
N LEU A 266 7.22 23.58 27.62
CA LEU A 266 7.19 23.68 29.08
C LEU A 266 8.61 23.80 29.62
N VAL A 267 8.74 24.37 30.82
CA VAL A 267 10.02 24.49 31.53
C VAL A 267 9.89 23.87 32.90
N ASP A 268 10.75 22.91 33.18
CA ASP A 268 10.96 22.35 34.51
C ASP A 268 11.81 23.33 35.33
N THR A 269 11.16 24.02 36.28
CA THR A 269 11.82 25.01 37.15
C THR A 269 12.84 24.38 38.09
N ASP A 270 12.72 23.08 38.39
CA ASP A 270 13.67 22.39 39.28
C ASP A 270 15.00 22.09 38.56
N LYS A 271 14.99 22.08 37.23
CA LYS A 271 16.17 21.90 36.37
C LYS A 271 16.66 23.20 35.73
N CYS A 272 15.99 24.31 36.00
CA CYS A 272 16.36 25.63 35.48
C CYS A 272 17.17 26.40 36.53
N ASP A 273 18.37 26.83 36.15
CA ASP A 273 19.23 27.72 36.96
C ASP A 273 19.21 29.17 36.47
N TYR A 274 18.26 29.51 35.60
CA TYR A 274 18.06 30.84 35.04
C TYR A 274 19.31 31.46 34.38
N CYS A 275 20.18 30.63 33.79
CA CYS A 275 21.45 31.06 33.17
C CYS A 275 21.35 31.95 31.91
N VAL A 276 20.14 32.28 31.44
CA VAL A 276 19.86 33.16 30.28
C VAL A 276 20.30 32.60 28.91
N LEU A 277 21.07 31.51 28.85
CA LEU A 277 21.59 30.95 27.58
C LEU A 277 20.48 30.55 26.58
N CYS A 278 19.33 30.07 27.08
CA CYS A 278 18.19 29.73 26.24
C CYS A 278 17.53 30.95 25.57
N GLN A 279 17.65 32.14 26.16
CA GLN A 279 17.22 33.39 25.53
C GLN A 279 18.15 33.76 24.38
N ASP A 280 19.46 33.55 24.53
CA ASP A 280 20.45 33.92 23.51
C ASP A 280 20.45 32.95 22.30
N ILE A 281 20.13 31.67 22.52
CA ILE A 281 20.09 30.66 21.44
C ILE A 281 18.76 30.67 20.65
N CYS A 282 17.72 31.35 21.16
CA CYS A 282 16.40 31.34 20.55
C CYS A 282 16.38 32.24 19.30
N PRO A 283 16.17 31.68 18.09
CA PRO A 283 16.19 32.48 16.86
C PRO A 283 15.02 33.44 16.73
N GLU A 284 13.89 33.12 17.38
CA GLU A 284 12.67 33.95 17.34
C GLU A 284 12.59 34.96 18.48
N GLU A 285 13.62 35.03 19.35
CA GLU A 285 13.65 35.90 20.53
C GLU A 285 12.40 35.73 21.42
N ALA A 286 11.86 34.51 21.51
CA ALA A 286 10.63 34.18 22.20
C ALA A 286 10.81 34.01 23.72
N ILE A 287 12.04 33.82 24.21
CA ILE A 287 12.33 33.47 25.61
C ILE A 287 12.92 34.68 26.32
N LYS A 288 12.40 35.00 27.52
CA LYS A 288 12.95 36.01 28.43
C LYS A 288 13.30 35.38 29.76
N VAL A 289 14.53 35.59 30.22
CA VAL A 289 15.01 35.06 31.51
C VAL A 289 15.58 36.17 32.36
N LYS A 290 15.15 36.25 33.62
CA LYS A 290 15.80 37.05 34.66
C LYS A 290 16.74 36.16 35.45
N GLY A 291 18.04 36.30 35.20
CA GLY A 291 19.08 35.58 35.92
C GLY A 291 20.48 36.03 35.51
N GLU A 292 21.49 35.22 35.83
CA GLU A 292 22.89 35.55 35.56
C GLU A 292 23.44 34.78 34.35
N ARG A 293 24.08 35.49 33.43
CA ARG A 293 24.73 34.90 32.24
C ARG A 293 26.10 34.32 32.62
N PRO A 294 26.32 33.00 32.58
CA PRO A 294 27.61 32.41 32.95
C PRO A 294 28.64 32.47 31.81
N CYS A 295 28.20 32.35 30.55
CA CYS A 295 29.04 32.32 29.36
C CYS A 295 28.26 32.82 28.13
N GLU A 296 28.91 32.84 26.96
CA GLU A 296 28.24 33.06 25.67
C GLU A 296 27.54 31.78 25.22
N ALA A 297 26.34 31.92 24.66
CA ALA A 297 25.62 30.80 24.07
C ALA A 297 26.31 30.34 22.77
N PRO A 298 26.32 29.02 22.49
CA PRO A 298 26.87 28.51 21.25
C PRO A 298 26.01 28.94 20.06
N LYS A 299 26.61 28.98 18.88
CA LYS A 299 25.85 29.15 17.64
C LYS A 299 25.09 27.87 17.32
N VAL A 300 23.87 28.04 16.82
CA VAL A 300 23.06 26.93 16.33
C VAL A 300 23.64 26.43 15.02
N GLU A 301 24.24 25.24 15.07
CA GLU A 301 24.81 24.55 13.90
C GLU A 301 24.36 23.09 13.92
N GLY A 302 24.23 22.50 12.72
CA GLY A 302 23.72 21.15 12.54
C GLY A 302 23.62 20.76 11.07
N LYS A 303 23.21 19.52 10.82
CA LYS A 303 23.01 18.95 9.49
C LYS A 303 21.66 18.25 9.43
N VAL A 304 20.96 18.46 8.33
CA VAL A 304 19.72 17.75 8.03
C VAL A 304 20.01 16.73 6.93
N LYS A 305 19.69 15.47 7.16
CA LYS A 305 19.84 14.38 6.20
C LYS A 305 18.46 13.89 5.78
N VAL A 306 18.29 13.60 4.50
CA VAL A 306 17.05 13.05 3.95
C VAL A 306 17.36 11.68 3.35
N ASP A 307 16.64 10.66 3.80
CA ASP A 307 16.69 9.32 3.26
C ASP A 307 15.83 9.27 1.97
N GLU A 308 16.50 9.23 0.83
CA GLU A 308 15.86 9.16 -0.50
C GLU A 308 15.00 7.89 -0.69
N LEU A 309 15.34 6.79 -0.02
CA LEU A 309 14.59 5.54 -0.14
C LEU A 309 13.30 5.61 0.66
N LYS A 310 13.26 6.37 1.76
CA LYS A 310 12.05 6.56 2.57
C LYS A 310 11.17 7.70 2.06
N CYS A 311 11.77 8.78 1.58
CA CYS A 311 11.06 10.00 1.20
C CYS A 311 10.09 9.80 0.03
N THR A 312 8.85 10.25 0.19
CA THR A 312 7.79 10.25 -0.84
C THR A 312 7.51 11.64 -1.41
N GLN A 313 8.37 12.63 -1.10
CA GLN A 313 8.31 13.99 -1.61
C GLN A 313 6.93 14.66 -1.40
N CYS A 314 6.31 14.41 -0.24
CA CYS A 314 4.99 14.94 0.11
C CYS A 314 4.98 16.44 0.48
N ALA A 315 6.11 17.13 0.48
CA ALA A 315 6.22 18.57 0.81
C ALA A 315 5.79 19.01 2.22
N ARG A 316 5.52 18.10 3.16
CA ARG A 316 5.27 18.46 4.57
C ARG A 316 6.45 19.20 5.20
N CYS A 317 7.68 18.76 4.94
CA CYS A 317 8.89 19.44 5.38
C CYS A 317 9.01 20.88 4.84
N GLN A 318 8.55 21.12 3.61
CA GLN A 318 8.50 22.45 3.03
C GLN A 318 7.45 23.33 3.71
N ALA A 319 6.27 22.79 4.00
CA ALA A 319 5.19 23.52 4.65
C ALA A 319 5.48 23.92 6.11
N VAL A 320 6.20 23.08 6.86
CA VAL A 320 6.58 23.40 8.26
C VAL A 320 7.84 24.25 8.39
N CYS A 321 8.59 24.45 7.31
CA CYS A 321 9.87 25.15 7.39
C CYS A 321 9.65 26.67 7.55
N PRO A 322 10.06 27.27 8.68
CA PRO A 322 9.89 28.72 8.88
C PRO A 322 10.88 29.56 8.06
N TYR A 323 11.93 28.93 7.51
CA TYR A 323 13.04 29.61 6.83
C TYR A 323 13.06 29.38 5.31
N GLU A 324 12.03 28.74 4.75
CA GLU A 324 11.95 28.41 3.31
C GLU A 324 13.22 27.68 2.81
N ALA A 325 13.74 26.77 3.63
CA ALA A 325 15.02 26.12 3.41
C ALA A 325 14.93 24.81 2.63
N VAL A 326 13.72 24.40 2.22
CA VAL A 326 13.46 23.12 1.57
C VAL A 326 13.14 23.36 0.10
N ASP A 327 14.05 22.94 -0.78
CA ASP A 327 13.86 22.88 -2.22
C ASP A 327 13.40 21.47 -2.61
N LEU A 328 12.25 21.35 -3.26
CA LEU A 328 11.60 20.06 -3.50
C LEU A 328 11.03 19.96 -4.92
N GLN A 329 11.18 18.79 -5.53
CA GLN A 329 10.48 18.41 -6.76
C GLN A 329 9.72 17.09 -6.56
N LYS A 330 8.40 17.15 -6.76
CA LYS A 330 7.51 15.99 -6.70
C LYS A 330 7.71 15.09 -7.93
N PRO A 331 7.34 13.79 -7.86
CA PRO A 331 7.45 12.91 -9.03
C PRO A 331 6.44 13.26 -10.13
N MET A 332 5.29 13.81 -9.76
CA MET A 332 4.16 14.05 -10.64
C MET A 332 3.43 15.32 -10.20
N GLU A 333 2.85 16.01 -11.17
CA GLU A 333 1.93 17.14 -10.96
C GLU A 333 0.54 16.75 -11.43
N GLY A 334 -0.50 17.32 -10.81
CA GLY A 334 -1.86 16.89 -11.12
C GLY A 334 -2.95 17.59 -10.33
N LYS A 335 -4.12 16.94 -10.31
CA LYS A 335 -5.30 17.37 -9.58
C LYS A 335 -5.94 16.20 -8.86
N LEU A 336 -6.21 16.38 -7.57
CA LEU A 336 -7.02 15.48 -6.76
C LEU A 336 -8.44 16.05 -6.64
N SER A 337 -9.45 15.24 -6.87
CA SER A 337 -10.85 15.67 -6.79
C SER A 337 -11.76 14.58 -6.25
N LEU A 338 -12.90 15.01 -5.71
CA LEU A 338 -13.94 14.13 -5.20
C LEU A 338 -15.17 14.15 -6.11
N ILE A 339 -15.81 12.99 -6.24
CA ILE A 339 -17.05 12.81 -7.00
C ILE A 339 -18.22 12.86 -6.00
N GLU A 340 -18.86 14.04 -5.90
CA GLU A 340 -19.91 14.33 -4.92
C GLU A 340 -21.06 13.32 -4.90
N LEU A 341 -21.44 12.79 -6.07
CA LEU A 341 -22.52 11.80 -6.18
C LEU A 341 -22.23 10.52 -5.38
N ASN A 342 -20.96 10.09 -5.38
CA ASN A 342 -20.52 8.85 -4.72
C ASN A 342 -20.21 9.06 -3.24
N LEU A 343 -20.02 10.32 -2.81
CA LEU A 343 -19.73 10.65 -1.41
C LEU A 343 -20.92 10.44 -0.47
N LYS A 344 -22.15 10.32 -0.98
CA LYS A 344 -23.35 10.11 -0.15
C LYS A 344 -23.25 8.85 0.70
N GLU A 345 -22.72 7.77 0.13
CA GLU A 345 -22.53 6.49 0.81
C GLU A 345 -21.16 6.38 1.50
N CYS A 346 -20.31 7.42 1.41
CA CYS A 346 -19.01 7.40 2.05
C CYS A 346 -19.17 7.42 3.57
N ASP A 347 -18.53 6.45 4.23
CA ASP A 347 -18.36 6.40 5.67
C ASP A 347 -16.86 6.45 6.00
N PRO A 348 -16.32 7.64 6.34
CA PRO A 348 -14.92 7.79 6.67
C PRO A 348 -14.53 7.20 8.02
N GLN A 349 -15.49 6.94 8.93
CA GLN A 349 -15.19 6.36 10.23
C GLN A 349 -15.11 4.84 10.15
N GLY A 350 -15.98 4.22 9.33
CA GLY A 350 -15.98 2.77 9.11
C GLY A 350 -14.91 2.29 8.11
N CYS A 351 -14.83 2.91 6.93
CA CYS A 351 -13.97 2.39 5.85
C CYS A 351 -12.49 2.77 6.01
N ARG A 352 -12.19 4.06 6.20
CA ARG A 352 -10.82 4.62 6.29
C ARG A 352 -9.83 4.23 5.17
N GLY A 353 -10.27 3.58 4.09
CA GLY A 353 -9.38 3.03 3.07
C GLY A 353 -8.48 4.07 2.40
N CYS A 354 -8.98 5.28 2.10
CA CYS A 354 -8.15 6.35 1.52
C CYS A 354 -7.12 6.92 2.50
N PHE A 355 -7.40 6.87 3.81
CA PHE A 355 -6.48 7.33 4.86
C PHE A 355 -5.33 6.33 4.99
N ASN A 356 -5.65 5.04 5.09
CA ASN A 356 -4.68 3.97 5.34
C ASN A 356 -3.68 3.77 4.19
N VAL A 357 -4.09 4.02 2.94
CA VAL A 357 -3.19 3.86 1.78
C VAL A 357 -2.44 5.13 1.41
N CYS A 358 -2.65 6.25 2.11
CA CYS A 358 -2.04 7.51 1.75
C CYS A 358 -0.67 7.69 2.44
N PRO A 359 0.46 7.61 1.71
CA PRO A 359 1.78 7.75 2.33
C PRO A 359 2.08 9.18 2.80
N SER A 360 1.35 10.18 2.31
CA SER A 360 1.48 11.58 2.72
C SER A 360 0.56 11.95 3.88
N GLU A 361 -0.32 11.02 4.30
CA GLU A 361 -1.37 11.25 5.30
C GLU A 361 -2.16 12.54 5.05
N LEU A 362 -2.62 12.78 3.80
CA LEU A 362 -3.22 14.06 3.42
C LEU A 362 -4.74 14.16 3.67
N TRP A 363 -5.39 13.02 3.93
CA TRP A 363 -6.84 12.93 4.13
C TRP A 363 -7.21 13.26 5.57
N TYR A 364 -8.28 14.03 5.76
CA TYR A 364 -8.85 14.34 7.07
C TYR A 364 -10.37 14.37 7.01
N VAL A 365 -10.99 14.24 8.18
CA VAL A 365 -12.42 14.49 8.36
C VAL A 365 -12.55 15.92 8.88
N PRO A 366 -13.28 16.81 8.18
CA PRO A 366 -13.52 18.16 8.66
C PRO A 366 -14.08 18.16 10.08
N THR A 367 -13.51 18.99 10.94
CA THR A 367 -13.93 19.10 12.35
C THR A 367 -14.98 20.19 12.57
N ASP A 368 -15.11 21.13 11.63
CA ASP A 368 -16.12 22.18 11.66
C ASP A 368 -17.52 21.58 11.44
N PRO A 369 -18.46 21.69 12.40
CA PRO A 369 -19.82 21.19 12.24
C PRO A 369 -20.60 21.82 11.09
N GLU A 370 -20.19 23.01 10.63
CA GLU A 370 -20.82 23.70 9.49
C GLU A 370 -20.31 23.18 8.13
N ASP A 371 -19.23 22.40 8.11
CA ASP A 371 -18.72 21.81 6.87
C ASP A 371 -19.54 20.56 6.49
N PRO A 372 -20.29 20.59 5.37
CA PRO A 372 -21.11 19.44 4.95
C PRO A 372 -20.26 18.30 4.38
N ARG A 373 -18.95 18.48 4.19
CA ARG A 373 -18.06 17.48 3.58
C ARG A 373 -17.78 16.35 4.56
N LYS A 374 -17.97 15.11 4.12
CA LYS A 374 -17.62 13.92 4.90
C LYS A 374 -16.12 13.68 5.00
N ILE A 375 -15.39 14.01 3.93
CA ILE A 375 -13.94 13.90 3.84
C ILE A 375 -13.38 15.12 3.13
N ALA A 376 -12.18 15.52 3.51
CA ALA A 376 -11.41 16.58 2.88
C ALA A 376 -9.94 16.16 2.79
N PHE A 377 -9.15 16.97 2.11
CA PHE A 377 -7.74 16.68 1.86
C PHE A 377 -6.90 17.95 1.71
N ALA A 378 -5.62 17.86 2.10
CA ALA A 378 -4.60 18.86 1.82
C ALA A 378 -3.90 18.51 0.49
N GLU A 379 -4.32 19.13 -0.61
CA GLU A 379 -3.81 18.82 -1.95
C GLU A 379 -2.32 19.08 -2.10
N ASP A 380 -1.79 20.07 -1.37
CA ASP A 380 -0.37 20.43 -1.38
C ASP A 380 0.54 19.27 -0.96
N PHE A 381 0.02 18.27 -0.23
CA PHE A 381 0.79 17.08 0.16
C PHE A 381 0.62 15.88 -0.78
N CYS A 382 -0.23 16.01 -1.80
CA CYS A 382 -0.49 14.95 -2.76
C CYS A 382 0.69 14.80 -3.72
N MET A 383 1.10 13.55 -3.94
CA MET A 383 2.07 13.17 -4.98
C MET A 383 1.39 12.58 -6.23
N TYR A 384 0.05 12.56 -6.26
CA TYR A 384 -0.76 12.04 -7.37
C TYR A 384 -0.50 10.57 -7.74
N CYS A 385 -0.16 9.72 -6.75
CA CYS A 385 0.11 8.30 -6.98
C CYS A 385 -1.14 7.51 -7.39
N GLY A 386 -2.32 7.84 -6.85
CA GLY A 386 -3.59 7.19 -7.17
C GLY A 386 -4.00 6.03 -6.24
N ALA A 387 -3.26 5.74 -5.16
CA ALA A 387 -3.60 4.69 -4.20
C ALA A 387 -5.02 4.83 -3.62
N CYS A 388 -5.40 6.05 -3.25
CA CYS A 388 -6.75 6.36 -2.75
C CYS A 388 -7.87 6.04 -3.76
N VAL A 389 -7.60 6.14 -5.06
CA VAL A 389 -8.55 5.77 -6.12
C VAL A 389 -8.79 4.27 -6.12
N LYS A 390 -7.72 3.47 -6.01
CA LYS A 390 -7.81 2.00 -6.00
C LYS A 390 -8.44 1.47 -4.70
N ALA A 391 -8.22 2.16 -3.58
CA ALA A 391 -8.78 1.81 -2.27
C ALA A 391 -10.26 2.19 -2.08
N CYS A 392 -10.80 3.09 -2.90
CA CYS A 392 -12.18 3.56 -2.74
C CYS A 392 -13.20 2.61 -3.39
N HIS A 393 -13.95 1.84 -2.59
CA HIS A 393 -15.00 0.95 -3.10
C HIS A 393 -16.20 1.69 -3.74
N LEU A 394 -16.37 2.98 -3.45
CA LEU A 394 -17.39 3.84 -4.05
C LEU A 394 -16.91 4.57 -5.31
N ALA A 395 -15.63 4.44 -5.67
CA ALA A 395 -15.00 5.24 -6.73
C ALA A 395 -15.30 6.75 -6.58
N ALA A 396 -15.24 7.27 -5.35
CA ALA A 396 -15.54 8.67 -5.04
C ALA A 396 -14.34 9.61 -5.20
N ILE A 397 -13.15 9.07 -5.50
CA ILE A 397 -11.88 9.81 -5.56
C ILE A 397 -11.33 9.71 -6.98
N LYS A 398 -10.85 10.84 -7.51
CA LYS A 398 -10.25 10.92 -8.84
C LYS A 398 -8.91 11.64 -8.76
N VAL A 399 -7.89 11.05 -9.37
CA VAL A 399 -6.55 11.63 -9.54
C VAL A 399 -6.30 11.82 -11.03
N GLU A 400 -5.95 13.03 -11.43
CA GLU A 400 -5.54 13.38 -12.79
C GLU A 400 -4.09 13.87 -12.75
N ARG A 401 -3.25 13.41 -13.67
CA ARG A 401 -1.83 13.78 -13.73
C ARG A 401 -1.59 14.67 -14.93
N SER A 402 -1.09 15.88 -14.71
CA SER A 402 -0.73 16.84 -15.77
C SER A 402 0.69 16.62 -16.26
N ASP A 403 1.61 16.30 -15.35
CA ASP A 403 3.01 16.10 -15.69
C ASP A 403 3.68 15.02 -14.84
N VAL A 404 4.79 14.49 -15.35
CA VAL A 404 5.60 13.45 -14.70
C VAL A 404 7.07 13.84 -14.84
N HIS A 405 7.73 14.15 -13.73
CA HIS A 405 9.13 14.56 -13.73
C HIS A 405 10.02 13.33 -13.78
N HIS A 406 10.83 13.20 -14.84
CA HIS A 406 11.71 12.06 -15.04
C HIS A 406 13.04 12.48 -15.67
N THR A 407 14.08 11.68 -15.43
CA THR A 407 15.38 11.88 -16.08
C THR A 407 15.28 11.69 -17.60
N GLU A 408 16.23 12.22 -18.35
CA GLU A 408 16.27 12.07 -19.82
C GLU A 408 16.11 10.60 -20.24
N ILE A 409 15.31 10.36 -21.29
CA ILE A 409 15.12 9.02 -21.85
C ILE A 409 16.19 8.81 -22.92
N PRO A 410 17.21 7.98 -22.66
CA PRO A 410 18.31 7.77 -23.59
C PRO A 410 17.82 7.04 -24.83
N ASP A 411 18.49 7.28 -25.96
CA ASP A 411 18.20 6.63 -27.24
C ASP A 411 18.66 5.17 -27.24
N THR A 412 17.83 4.32 -26.65
CA THR A 412 18.02 2.88 -26.52
C THR A 412 16.92 2.13 -27.27
N PRO A 413 17.08 0.82 -27.58
CA PRO A 413 16.00 0.02 -28.18
C PRO A 413 14.68 0.04 -27.40
N TRP A 414 14.73 0.32 -26.09
CA TRP A 414 13.57 0.41 -25.20
C TRP A 414 13.02 1.83 -25.04
N ALA A 415 13.63 2.86 -25.65
CA ALA A 415 13.25 4.25 -25.45
C ALA A 415 11.77 4.52 -25.77
N THR A 416 11.24 3.92 -26.83
CA THR A 416 9.81 4.05 -27.19
C THR A 416 8.89 3.45 -26.12
N GLN A 417 9.30 2.35 -25.50
CA GLN A 417 8.55 1.74 -24.40
C GLN A 417 8.61 2.58 -23.12
N TRP A 418 9.72 3.25 -22.85
CA TRP A 418 9.84 4.20 -21.74
C TRP A 418 8.98 5.44 -21.95
N ARG A 419 9.00 6.04 -23.14
CA ARG A 419 8.14 7.18 -23.47
C ARG A 419 6.66 6.82 -23.33
N ASP A 420 6.24 5.69 -23.89
CA ASP A 420 4.86 5.21 -23.77
C ASP A 420 4.47 4.90 -22.32
N ALA A 421 5.40 4.39 -21.51
CA ALA A 421 5.18 4.18 -20.07
C ALA A 421 4.86 5.46 -19.34
N ILE A 422 5.72 6.46 -19.50
CA ILE A 422 5.59 7.73 -18.80
C ILE A 422 4.38 8.51 -19.32
N ASP A 423 4.13 8.51 -20.63
CA ASP A 423 2.95 9.13 -21.22
C ASP A 423 1.64 8.43 -20.80
N SER A 424 1.67 7.12 -20.56
CA SER A 424 0.50 6.38 -20.06
C SER A 424 0.09 6.82 -18.65
N LEU A 425 1.01 7.34 -17.83
CA LEU A 425 0.68 7.87 -16.50
C LEU A 425 -0.18 9.13 -16.58
N LYS A 426 0.01 9.95 -17.62
CA LYS A 426 -0.79 11.16 -17.89
C LYS A 426 -2.11 10.80 -18.57
N THR A 427 -2.07 9.92 -19.57
CA THR A 427 -3.22 9.62 -20.44
C THR A 427 -4.13 8.51 -19.90
N GLY A 428 -3.64 7.68 -18.96
CA GLY A 428 -4.30 6.46 -18.51
C GLY A 428 -4.34 5.33 -19.55
N VAL A 429 -3.71 5.52 -20.71
CA VAL A 429 -3.74 4.56 -21.82
C VAL A 429 -2.33 4.11 -22.14
N ARG A 430 -2.09 2.81 -21.96
CA ARG A 430 -0.85 2.17 -22.41
C ARG A 430 -1.01 1.63 -23.82
N LYS A 431 -0.15 2.03 -24.75
CA LYS A 431 -0.14 1.43 -26.09
C LYS A 431 0.46 0.03 -25.94
N GLY A 432 -0.37 -0.98 -26.18
CA GLY A 432 0.11 -2.37 -26.12
C GLY A 432 1.29 -2.56 -27.06
N VAL A 433 2.28 -3.34 -26.62
CA VAL A 433 3.26 -3.89 -27.55
C VAL A 433 2.51 -4.84 -28.47
N ASP A 434 2.59 -4.64 -29.79
CA ASP A 434 2.02 -5.59 -30.73
C ASP A 434 2.72 -6.94 -30.55
N ARG A 435 1.99 -7.88 -29.96
CA ARG A 435 2.43 -9.25 -29.70
C ARG A 435 1.93 -10.21 -30.78
N ALA A 436 1.34 -9.71 -31.87
CA ALA A 436 0.90 -10.54 -32.97
C ALA A 436 2.10 -11.25 -33.61
N VAL A 437 2.26 -12.53 -33.27
CA VAL A 437 3.13 -13.44 -34.00
C VAL A 437 2.28 -14.07 -35.09
N PHE A 438 2.68 -13.91 -36.35
CA PHE A 438 2.11 -14.68 -37.44
C PHE A 438 2.47 -16.15 -37.22
N ARG A 439 1.55 -16.89 -36.60
CA ARG A 439 1.65 -18.35 -36.49
C ARG A 439 0.90 -18.92 -37.67
N GLU A 440 1.63 -19.45 -38.65
CA GLU A 440 1.04 -20.37 -39.63
C GLU A 440 0.58 -21.60 -38.86
N THR A 441 -0.66 -21.56 -38.41
CA THR A 441 -1.32 -22.75 -37.92
C THR A 441 -1.70 -23.50 -39.18
N GLU A 442 -1.25 -24.76 -39.34
CA GLU A 442 -1.84 -25.62 -40.36
C GLU A 442 -3.34 -25.54 -40.15
N THR A 443 -4.04 -24.96 -41.12
CA THR A 443 -5.50 -24.94 -41.09
C THR A 443 -5.90 -26.41 -41.07
N LEU A 444 -6.25 -26.92 -39.88
CA LEU A 444 -6.91 -28.21 -39.77
C LEU A 444 -8.07 -28.11 -40.73
N LYS A 445 -7.98 -28.80 -41.87
CA LYS A 445 -9.01 -28.80 -42.90
C LYS A 445 -10.29 -29.10 -42.16
N ALA A 446 -11.21 -28.14 -42.13
CA ALA A 446 -12.50 -28.34 -41.51
C ALA A 446 -13.03 -29.67 -42.02
N GLN A 447 -13.16 -30.65 -41.13
CA GLN A 447 -13.78 -31.91 -41.49
C GLN A 447 -15.17 -31.50 -41.97
N LYS A 448 -15.48 -31.78 -43.24
CA LYS A 448 -16.81 -31.52 -43.79
C LYS A 448 -17.78 -32.21 -42.84
N PHE A 449 -18.60 -31.42 -42.17
CA PHE A 449 -19.69 -31.94 -41.36
C PHE A 449 -20.57 -32.75 -42.31
N MET A 450 -20.44 -34.08 -42.24
CA MET A 450 -21.33 -34.99 -42.92
C MET A 450 -22.63 -34.87 -42.15
N GLY A 451 -23.57 -34.09 -42.69
CA GLY A 451 -24.83 -33.79 -42.04
C GLY A 451 -25.49 -35.03 -41.44
N ILE A 452 -26.20 -34.84 -40.34
CA ILE A 452 -27.00 -35.90 -39.73
C ILE A 452 -28.18 -36.17 -40.67
N GLU A 453 -28.23 -37.35 -41.29
CA GLU A 453 -29.45 -37.80 -41.98
C GLU A 453 -30.50 -38.14 -40.91
N PHE A 454 -31.55 -37.33 -40.85
CA PHE A 454 -32.69 -37.65 -40.00
C PHE A 454 -33.36 -38.94 -40.50
N PRO A 455 -33.69 -39.89 -39.62
CA PRO A 455 -34.39 -41.10 -40.04
C PRO A 455 -35.71 -40.71 -40.72
N CYS A 456 -35.96 -41.32 -41.88
CA CYS A 456 -37.18 -41.08 -42.65
C CYS A 456 -38.38 -41.52 -41.80
N THR A 457 -39.23 -40.58 -41.39
CA THR A 457 -40.46 -40.87 -40.66
C THR A 457 -41.54 -41.30 -41.64
N ASP A 458 -41.99 -42.55 -41.50
CA ASP A 458 -43.12 -43.08 -42.26
C ASP A 458 -44.43 -42.38 -41.85
N GLU A 459 -45.07 -41.69 -42.80
CA GLU A 459 -46.25 -40.84 -42.53
C GLU A 459 -47.46 -41.68 -42.05
N GLU A 460 -47.56 -42.95 -42.48
CA GLU A 460 -48.64 -43.84 -42.04
C GLU A 460 -48.52 -44.21 -40.57
N THR A 461 -47.32 -44.55 -40.10
CA THR A 461 -47.08 -44.84 -38.68
C THR A 461 -47.24 -43.61 -37.80
N LEU A 462 -46.84 -42.42 -38.27
CA LEU A 462 -47.10 -41.16 -37.57
C LEU A 462 -48.60 -40.89 -37.43
N ALA A 463 -49.38 -41.07 -38.49
CA ALA A 463 -50.83 -40.91 -38.45
C ALA A 463 -51.49 -41.92 -37.50
N ALA A 464 -51.03 -43.17 -37.48
CA ALA A 464 -51.54 -44.21 -36.58
C ALA A 464 -51.24 -43.92 -35.09
N VAL A 465 -50.04 -43.39 -34.80
CA VAL A 465 -49.65 -42.97 -33.44
C VAL A 465 -50.46 -41.75 -33.02
N GLN A 466 -50.63 -40.76 -33.91
CA GLN A 466 -51.40 -39.56 -33.62
C GLN A 466 -52.87 -39.90 -33.33
N ALA A 467 -53.49 -40.79 -34.13
CA ALA A 467 -54.85 -41.25 -33.89
C ALA A 467 -55.03 -41.93 -32.52
N LYS A 468 -54.02 -42.71 -32.07
CA LYS A 468 -54.02 -43.31 -30.72
C LYS A 468 -53.89 -42.25 -29.64
N ILE A 469 -53.01 -41.28 -29.80
CA ILE A 469 -52.84 -40.16 -28.87
C ILE A 469 -54.15 -39.38 -28.77
N ASP A 470 -54.77 -39.03 -29.89
CA ASP A 470 -56.02 -38.26 -29.93
C ASP A 470 -57.18 -38.99 -29.24
N SER A 471 -57.20 -40.32 -29.31
CA SER A 471 -58.17 -41.15 -28.57
C SER A 471 -57.94 -41.15 -27.04
N LEU A 472 -56.70 -40.97 -26.60
CA LEU A 472 -56.29 -40.97 -25.19
C LEU A 472 -56.43 -39.58 -24.55
N MET A 473 -56.25 -38.51 -25.32
CA MET A 473 -56.21 -37.13 -24.84
C MET A 473 -57.47 -36.68 -24.05
N PRO A 474 -58.71 -37.05 -24.40
CA PRO A 474 -59.90 -36.67 -23.61
C PRO A 474 -59.89 -37.28 -22.20
N VAL A 475 -59.43 -38.53 -22.08
CA VAL A 475 -59.35 -39.24 -20.80
C VAL A 475 -58.23 -38.65 -19.94
N LEU A 476 -57.07 -38.35 -20.55
CA LEU A 476 -55.93 -37.72 -19.89
C LEU A 476 -56.17 -36.25 -19.50
N LYS A 477 -57.13 -35.57 -20.12
CA LYS A 477 -57.58 -34.23 -19.71
C LYS A 477 -58.51 -34.24 -18.50
N SER A 478 -59.01 -35.40 -18.07
CA SER A 478 -59.84 -35.50 -16.87
C SER A 478 -59.04 -35.18 -15.61
N ALA A 479 -59.47 -34.18 -14.85
CA ALA A 479 -58.84 -33.78 -13.59
C ALA A 479 -58.68 -34.95 -12.59
N LYS A 480 -59.64 -35.90 -12.60
CA LYS A 480 -59.59 -37.10 -11.74
C LYS A 480 -58.48 -38.07 -12.16
N VAL A 481 -58.19 -38.18 -13.45
CA VAL A 481 -57.13 -39.06 -13.98
C VAL A 481 -55.75 -38.44 -13.78
N ARG A 482 -55.61 -37.12 -13.98
CA ARG A 482 -54.34 -36.41 -13.67
C ARG A 482 -53.98 -36.48 -12.20
N LYS A 483 -54.95 -36.28 -11.31
CA LYS A 483 -54.71 -36.41 -9.87
C LYS A 483 -54.22 -37.82 -9.52
N LEU A 484 -54.82 -38.87 -10.11
CA LEU A 484 -54.37 -40.26 -9.93
C LEU A 484 -52.94 -40.51 -10.45
N TRP A 485 -52.55 -39.89 -11.57
CA TRP A 485 -51.18 -39.96 -12.10
C TRP A 485 -50.15 -39.30 -11.18
N GLU A 486 -50.53 -38.25 -10.45
CA GLU A 486 -49.63 -37.51 -9.55
C GLU A 486 -49.55 -38.14 -8.15
N THR A 487 -50.60 -38.84 -7.70
CA THR A 487 -50.70 -39.33 -6.31
C THR A 487 -50.59 -40.85 -6.13
N ASP A 488 -50.65 -41.65 -7.20
CA ASP A 488 -50.68 -43.12 -7.13
C ASP A 488 -49.65 -43.75 -8.07
N SER A 489 -49.46 -45.07 -7.98
CA SER A 489 -48.50 -45.82 -8.80
C SER A 489 -48.89 -45.83 -10.30
N PRO A 490 -47.90 -45.90 -11.22
CA PRO A 490 -48.14 -45.90 -12.67
C PRO A 490 -49.08 -47.02 -13.14
N GLU A 491 -49.04 -48.17 -12.47
CA GLU A 491 -49.86 -49.34 -12.78
C GLU A 491 -51.35 -49.06 -12.50
N ASN A 492 -51.67 -48.50 -11.34
CA ASN A 492 -53.02 -48.11 -10.94
C ASN A 492 -53.57 -46.97 -11.81
N ALA A 493 -52.73 -45.99 -12.11
CA ALA A 493 -53.03 -44.89 -13.03
C ALA A 493 -53.37 -45.39 -14.45
N SER A 494 -52.61 -46.37 -14.96
CA SER A 494 -52.88 -46.99 -16.27
C SER A 494 -54.18 -47.79 -16.31
N ALA A 495 -54.51 -48.51 -15.22
CA ALA A 495 -55.76 -49.25 -15.09
C ALA A 495 -57.00 -48.33 -15.03
N ALA A 496 -56.88 -47.18 -14.35
CA ALA A 496 -57.92 -46.16 -14.28
C ALA A 496 -58.18 -45.48 -15.64
N VAL A 497 -57.12 -45.28 -16.45
CA VAL A 497 -57.24 -44.78 -17.83
C VAL A 497 -57.94 -45.82 -18.71
N LYS A 498 -57.53 -47.09 -18.67
CA LYS A 498 -58.19 -48.17 -19.44
C LYS A 498 -59.67 -48.31 -19.10
N LYS A 499 -60.01 -48.32 -17.80
CA LYS A 499 -61.40 -48.43 -17.34
C LYS A 499 -62.28 -47.26 -17.83
N LYS A 500 -61.70 -46.08 -18.05
CA LYS A 500 -62.38 -44.90 -18.59
C LYS A 500 -62.45 -44.83 -20.11
N MET A 501 -61.59 -45.58 -20.81
CA MET A 501 -61.67 -45.71 -22.27
C MET A 501 -62.72 -46.76 -22.67
N GLU A 502 -63.00 -47.73 -21.81
CA GLU A 502 -64.00 -48.80 -22.01
C GLU A 502 -65.41 -48.44 -21.49
N SER A 503 -65.56 -47.32 -20.78
CA SER A 503 -66.82 -46.79 -20.22
C SER A 503 -67.31 -45.58 -21.01
#